data_AF-M6HKR1-F1
#
_entry.id   AF-M6HKR1-F1
#
_cell.length_a   1.000
_cell.length_b   1.000
_cell.length_c   1.000
_cell.angle_alpha   90.00
_cell.angle_beta   90.00
_cell.angle_gamma   90.00
#
_symmetry.space_group_name_H-M   'P 1'
#
loop_
_entity.id
_entity.type
_entity.pdbx_description
1 polymer ?
#
loop_
_entity_poly.entity_id
_entity_poly.type
_entity_poly.pdbx_seq_one_letter_code
_entity_poly.pdbx_strand_id
1 'polypeptide(L)'
;MDKKFYITTLGCPKNIADSMSMHHSLLEEGFTPASLPEESDFHFINTCTFIQSATEETIQTILSAAQVKKQNHQKLVVVGCFAERYPDNIHSEIPEVDLFFGTGKYSQAGKILREKFPELSPSQLEFNDSLLERWKLSSKIENYSKPYAYVKVSDGCNRGCSFCIIPSFRGKFVESPLDDILRDTNRAIRAGAKEICLVSQDTVYYGRDSEILLDMVRKVAEIDSLEILRLLYLYPDKKPKS
;
A
#
# COMPACT_ATOMS: atom_id res chain seq x y z
N MET A 1 22.95 -2.81 -13.20
CA MET A 1 21.92 -3.84 -13.46
C MET A 1 20.66 -3.40 -12.77
N ASP A 2 19.52 -3.49 -13.45
CA ASP A 2 18.22 -3.11 -12.88
C ASP A 2 17.93 -3.98 -11.66
N LYS A 3 17.61 -3.34 -10.54
CA LYS A 3 17.25 -4.04 -9.31
C LYS A 3 15.75 -4.23 -9.25
N LYS A 4 15.33 -5.47 -9.04
CA LYS A 4 13.93 -5.88 -9.15
C LYS A 4 13.26 -5.98 -7.80
N PHE A 5 11.99 -5.60 -7.73
CA PHE A 5 11.16 -5.77 -6.54
C PHE A 5 9.88 -6.54 -6.85
N TYR A 6 9.39 -7.31 -5.87
CA TYR A 6 8.08 -7.95 -5.91
C TYR A 6 7.32 -7.63 -4.61
N ILE A 7 6.03 -7.29 -4.71
CA ILE A 7 5.20 -6.98 -3.54
C ILE A 7 4.12 -8.05 -3.39
N THR A 8 4.16 -8.81 -2.31
CA THR A 8 3.06 -9.64 -1.85
C THR A 8 2.20 -8.81 -0.90
N THR A 9 0.93 -8.60 -1.27
CA THR A 9 -0.01 -7.85 -0.44
C THR A 9 -0.93 -8.81 0.29
N LEU A 10 -1.01 -8.68 1.61
CA LEU A 10 -1.93 -9.42 2.46
C LEU A 10 -3.00 -8.50 3.05
N GLY A 11 -4.10 -9.09 3.51
CA GLY A 11 -5.10 -8.39 4.31
C GLY A 11 -6.23 -7.79 3.49
N CYS A 12 -6.28 -6.45 3.43
CA CYS A 12 -7.51 -5.73 3.04
C CYS A 12 -7.30 -4.73 1.90
N PRO A 13 -8.39 -4.19 1.30
CA PRO A 13 -8.32 -3.17 0.26
C PRO A 13 -7.41 -1.97 0.55
N LYS A 14 -7.29 -1.56 1.81
CA LYS A 14 -6.35 -0.49 2.21
C LYS A 14 -4.89 -0.89 2.00
N ASN A 15 -4.54 -2.14 2.29
CA ASN A 15 -3.18 -2.65 2.05
C ASN A 15 -2.88 -2.71 0.55
N ILE A 16 -3.86 -3.01 -0.29
CA ILE A 16 -3.69 -2.97 -1.76
C ILE A 16 -3.37 -1.53 -2.21
N ALA A 17 -4.10 -0.53 -1.71
CA ALA A 17 -3.79 0.88 -1.99
C ALA A 17 -2.43 1.32 -1.40
N ASP A 18 -2.04 0.83 -0.22
CA ASP A 18 -0.72 1.07 0.37
C ASP A 18 0.41 0.48 -0.50
N SER A 19 0.21 -0.73 -1.02
CA SER A 19 1.15 -1.37 -1.96
C SER A 19 1.30 -0.57 -3.25
N MET A 20 0.24 0.13 -3.71
CA MET A 20 0.38 1.08 -4.81
C MET A 20 1.32 2.22 -4.46
N SER A 21 1.17 2.84 -3.29
CA SER A 21 2.07 3.92 -2.86
C SER A 21 3.53 3.44 -2.80
N MET A 22 3.78 2.23 -2.29
CA MET A 22 5.12 1.63 -2.31
C MET A 22 5.63 1.38 -3.73
N HIS A 23 4.80 0.82 -4.59
CA HIS A 23 5.18 0.52 -5.98
C HIS A 23 5.65 1.79 -6.70
N HIS A 24 4.93 2.91 -6.55
CA HIS A 24 5.35 4.19 -7.12
C HIS A 24 6.66 4.69 -6.53
N SER A 25 6.81 4.65 -5.20
CA SER A 25 8.04 5.06 -4.50
C SER A 25 9.27 4.27 -4.97
N LEU A 26 9.10 2.95 -5.20
CA LEU A 26 10.17 2.08 -5.69
C LEU A 26 10.56 2.41 -7.14
N LEU A 27 9.56 2.64 -8.00
CA LEU A 27 9.80 3.05 -9.39
C LEU A 27 10.54 4.40 -9.48
N GLU A 28 10.16 5.37 -8.65
CA GLU A 28 10.79 6.71 -8.59
C GLU A 28 12.28 6.65 -8.21
N GLU A 29 12.68 5.62 -7.45
CA GLU A 29 14.07 5.41 -7.01
C GLU A 29 14.85 4.44 -7.92
N GLY A 30 14.32 4.10 -9.10
CA GLY A 30 15.03 3.31 -10.09
C GLY A 30 14.77 1.80 -10.03
N PHE A 31 14.01 1.30 -9.06
CA PHE A 31 13.73 -0.13 -8.94
C PHE A 31 12.68 -0.55 -9.97
N THR A 32 12.74 -1.80 -10.43
CA THR A 32 11.88 -2.33 -11.49
C THR A 32 11.01 -3.48 -10.97
N PRO A 33 9.79 -3.69 -11.47
CA PRO A 33 8.94 -4.77 -10.97
C PRO A 33 9.38 -6.14 -11.52
N ALA A 34 9.47 -7.14 -10.64
CA ALA A 34 9.59 -8.56 -11.02
C ALA A 34 8.21 -9.14 -11.36
N SER A 35 8.16 -10.23 -12.14
CA SER A 35 6.88 -10.91 -12.42
C SER A 35 6.52 -11.91 -11.34
N LEU A 36 7.53 -12.47 -10.67
CA LEU A 36 7.39 -13.49 -9.65
C LEU A 36 8.27 -13.15 -8.44
N PRO A 37 7.93 -13.64 -7.22
CA PRO A 37 8.77 -13.48 -6.04
C PRO A 37 10.21 -13.90 -6.28
N GLU A 38 10.43 -15.05 -6.92
CA GLU A 38 11.74 -15.69 -7.11
C GLU A 38 12.68 -14.89 -8.03
N GLU A 39 12.11 -13.99 -8.84
CA GLU A 39 12.85 -13.15 -9.79
C GLU A 39 13.27 -11.79 -9.20
N SER A 40 12.87 -11.48 -7.96
CA SER A 40 13.13 -10.19 -7.33
C SER A 40 14.48 -10.14 -6.61
N ASP A 41 15.11 -8.96 -6.54
CA ASP A 41 16.17 -8.69 -5.58
C ASP A 41 15.59 -8.33 -4.20
N PHE A 42 14.42 -7.67 -4.19
CA PHE A 42 13.69 -7.25 -3.00
C PHE A 42 12.27 -7.83 -3.00
N HIS A 43 11.98 -8.72 -2.06
CA HIS A 43 10.64 -9.25 -1.85
C HIS A 43 9.97 -8.54 -0.68
N PHE A 44 9.00 -7.69 -0.98
CA PHE A 44 8.16 -7.01 0.00
C PHE A 44 6.96 -7.87 0.38
N ILE A 45 6.66 -7.94 1.68
CA ILE A 45 5.42 -8.50 2.20
C ILE A 45 4.68 -7.38 2.94
N ASN A 46 3.59 -6.88 2.35
CA ASN A 46 2.70 -5.92 2.99
C ASN A 46 1.68 -6.65 3.87
N THR A 47 1.91 -6.60 5.17
CA THR A 47 1.29 -7.47 6.17
C THR A 47 0.00 -6.92 6.76
N CYS A 48 -0.79 -7.81 7.33
CA CYS A 48 -1.98 -7.48 8.13
C CYS A 48 -1.91 -8.20 9.47
N THR A 49 -2.45 -7.58 10.52
CA THR A 49 -2.53 -8.19 11.86
C THR A 49 -3.83 -7.83 12.59
N PHE A 50 -4.85 -7.43 11.84
CA PHE A 50 -6.09 -6.94 12.44
C PHE A 50 -6.87 -8.06 13.13
N ILE A 51 -6.87 -9.27 12.55
CA ILE A 51 -7.47 -10.48 13.12
C ILE A 51 -6.42 -11.58 13.24
N GLN A 52 -6.65 -12.54 14.13
CA GLN A 52 -5.69 -13.62 14.42
C GLN A 52 -5.31 -14.41 13.16
N SER A 53 -6.29 -14.80 12.34
CA SER A 53 -6.03 -15.55 11.10
C SER A 53 -5.15 -14.78 10.11
N ALA A 54 -5.27 -13.44 10.05
CA ALA A 54 -4.41 -12.60 9.21
C ALA A 54 -2.97 -12.51 9.74
N THR A 55 -2.80 -12.59 11.07
CA THR A 55 -1.48 -12.70 11.69
C THR A 55 -0.83 -14.05 11.37
N GLU A 56 -1.59 -15.15 11.46
CA GLU A 56 -1.10 -16.49 11.11
C GLU A 56 -0.70 -16.57 9.63
N GLU A 57 -1.55 -16.07 8.72
CA GLU A 57 -1.26 -15.94 7.29
C GLU A 57 0.02 -15.12 7.03
N THR A 58 0.17 -14.00 7.75
CA THR A 58 1.38 -13.16 7.65
C THR A 58 2.63 -13.95 8.01
N ILE A 59 2.64 -14.65 9.16
CA ILE A 59 3.79 -15.43 9.60
C ILE A 59 4.11 -16.53 8.59
N GLN A 60 3.11 -17.27 8.11
CA GLN A 60 3.30 -18.33 7.11
C GLN A 60 3.88 -17.79 5.80
N THR A 61 3.40 -16.62 5.35
CA THR A 61 3.90 -15.97 4.13
C THR A 61 5.35 -15.55 4.28
N ILE A 62 5.72 -14.97 5.44
CA ILE A 62 7.10 -14.57 5.73
C ILE A 62 8.03 -15.79 5.75
N LEU A 63 7.63 -16.87 6.43
CA LEU A 63 8.43 -18.11 6.48
C LEU A 63 8.59 -18.75 5.09
N SER A 64 7.57 -18.68 4.24
CA SER A 64 7.63 -19.18 2.86
C SER A 64 8.58 -18.34 2.01
N ALA A 65 8.50 -17.01 2.10
CA ALA A 65 9.42 -16.10 1.42
C ALA A 65 10.86 -16.25 1.91
N ALA A 66 11.07 -16.55 3.19
CA ALA A 66 12.40 -16.84 3.73
C ALA A 66 13.05 -18.08 3.08
N GLN A 67 12.26 -19.08 2.68
CA GLN A 67 12.79 -20.22 1.91
C GLN A 67 13.22 -19.81 0.50
N VAL A 68 12.44 -18.97 -0.18
CA VAL A 68 12.79 -18.43 -1.51
C VAL A 68 14.07 -17.60 -1.42
N LYS A 69 14.18 -16.74 -0.40
CA LYS A 69 15.39 -15.95 -0.12
C LYS A 69 16.64 -16.82 -0.01
N LYS A 70 16.57 -17.97 0.69
CA LYS A 70 17.73 -18.87 0.85
C LYS A 70 18.25 -19.41 -0.49
N GLN A 71 17.38 -19.54 -1.49
CA GLN A 71 17.74 -20.03 -2.82
C GLN A 71 18.27 -18.89 -3.72
N ASN A 72 17.67 -17.70 -3.61
CA ASN A 72 17.85 -16.63 -4.59
C ASN A 72 18.61 -15.39 -4.05
N HIS A 73 19.09 -15.44 -2.80
CA HIS A 73 19.85 -14.36 -2.15
C HIS A 73 19.13 -12.99 -2.12
N GLN A 74 17.81 -13.02 -2.00
CA GLN A 74 16.96 -11.83 -2.00
C GLN A 74 17.02 -11.09 -0.66
N LYS A 75 16.60 -9.83 -0.67
CA LYS A 75 16.28 -9.07 0.54
C LYS A 75 14.79 -9.19 0.83
N LEU A 76 14.47 -9.74 2.00
CA LEU A 76 13.10 -9.88 2.50
C LEU A 76 12.74 -8.64 3.31
N VAL A 77 11.72 -7.92 2.86
CA VAL A 77 11.28 -6.65 3.44
C VAL A 77 9.85 -6.79 3.95
N VAL A 78 9.64 -6.73 5.27
CA VAL A 78 8.32 -6.89 5.88
C VAL A 78 7.76 -5.53 6.26
N VAL A 79 6.58 -5.18 5.75
CA VAL A 79 6.00 -3.84 5.92
C VAL A 79 4.56 -3.91 6.39
N GLY A 80 4.04 -2.80 6.89
CA GLY A 80 2.62 -2.65 7.21
C GLY A 80 2.26 -3.00 8.64
N CYS A 81 1.02 -3.46 8.85
CA CYS A 81 0.42 -3.45 10.20
C CYS A 81 1.09 -4.43 11.17
N PHE A 82 1.57 -5.59 10.72
CA PHE A 82 2.30 -6.52 11.58
C PHE A 82 3.64 -5.93 12.00
N ALA A 83 4.36 -5.30 11.05
CA ALA A 83 5.64 -4.64 11.32
C ALA A 83 5.55 -3.46 12.28
N GLU A 84 4.45 -2.70 12.25
CA GLU A 84 4.22 -1.64 13.24
C GLU A 84 3.92 -2.20 14.63
N ARG A 85 3.13 -3.28 14.69
CA ARG A 85 2.61 -3.80 15.96
C ARG A 85 3.62 -4.65 16.73
N TYR A 86 4.48 -5.37 16.03
CA TYR A 86 5.41 -6.36 16.61
C TYR A 86 6.87 -6.13 16.18
N PRO A 87 7.45 -4.93 16.37
CA PRO A 87 8.81 -4.64 15.91
C PRO A 87 9.86 -5.52 16.61
N ASP A 88 9.71 -5.76 17.91
CA ASP A 88 10.66 -6.55 18.70
C ASP A 88 10.61 -8.05 18.35
N ASN A 89 9.42 -8.58 18.05
CA ASN A 89 9.25 -9.97 17.65
C ASN A 89 9.87 -10.24 16.28
N ILE A 90 9.78 -9.30 15.32
CA ILE A 90 10.37 -9.51 13.99
C ILE A 90 11.88 -9.70 14.10
N HIS A 91 12.57 -8.84 14.86
CA HIS A 91 14.02 -8.95 15.02
C HIS A 91 14.46 -10.22 15.74
N SER A 92 13.72 -10.65 16.76
CA SER A 92 14.12 -11.78 17.62
C SER A 92 13.62 -13.15 17.13
N GLU A 93 12.44 -13.20 16.54
CA GLU A 93 11.77 -14.45 16.14
C GLU A 93 11.86 -14.73 14.64
N ILE A 94 12.10 -13.72 13.79
CA ILE A 94 12.16 -13.87 12.33
C ILE A 94 13.45 -13.24 11.76
N PRO A 95 14.64 -13.80 12.10
CA PRO A 95 15.92 -13.26 11.69
C PRO A 95 16.14 -13.24 10.17
N GLU A 96 15.31 -13.94 9.39
CA GLU A 96 15.37 -13.93 7.94
C GLU A 96 14.90 -12.61 7.30
N VAL A 97 14.21 -11.75 8.04
CA VAL A 97 13.79 -10.42 7.57
C VAL A 97 14.97 -9.45 7.58
N ASP A 98 15.37 -8.92 6.42
CA ASP A 98 16.50 -7.98 6.32
C ASP A 98 16.12 -6.55 6.73
N LEU A 99 14.85 -6.19 6.51
CA LEU A 99 14.33 -4.86 6.79
C LEU A 99 12.85 -4.95 7.13
N PHE A 100 12.42 -4.16 8.09
CA PHE A 100 11.00 -3.92 8.29
C PHE A 100 10.73 -2.46 8.61
N PHE A 101 9.51 -2.04 8.30
CA PHE A 101 8.99 -0.76 8.73
C PHE A 101 7.46 -0.80 8.76
N GLY A 102 6.88 -0.09 9.71
CA GLY A 102 5.44 -0.13 9.90
C GLY A 102 4.65 0.78 8.94
N THR A 103 3.46 1.19 9.38
CA THR A 103 2.52 1.92 8.54
C THR A 103 2.95 3.38 8.32
N GLY A 104 2.51 3.99 7.23
CA GLY A 104 2.79 5.41 6.93
C GLY A 104 4.14 5.70 6.27
N LYS A 105 5.01 4.70 6.08
CA LYS A 105 6.30 4.85 5.39
C LYS A 105 6.29 4.36 3.93
N TYR A 106 5.12 3.98 3.41
CA TYR A 106 4.97 3.38 2.07
C TYR A 106 5.49 4.27 0.94
N SER A 107 5.19 5.58 0.98
CA SER A 107 5.66 6.55 -0.03
C SER A 107 7.17 6.83 0.03
N GLN A 108 7.85 6.34 1.06
CA GLN A 108 9.29 6.46 1.26
C GLN A 108 10.03 5.14 1.04
N ALA A 109 9.31 4.07 0.64
CA ALA A 109 9.87 2.72 0.53
C ALA A 109 11.15 2.67 -0.32
N GLY A 110 11.15 3.34 -1.49
CA GLY A 110 12.34 3.39 -2.36
C GLY A 110 13.54 4.08 -1.68
N LYS A 111 13.30 5.22 -1.02
CA LYS A 111 14.34 5.96 -0.29
C LYS A 111 14.92 5.15 0.85
N ILE A 112 14.05 4.49 1.62
CA ILE A 112 14.44 3.59 2.72
C ILE A 112 15.33 2.46 2.18
N LEU A 113 14.97 1.84 1.04
CA LEU A 113 15.82 0.80 0.44
C LEU A 113 17.19 1.33 0.07
N ARG A 114 17.28 2.52 -0.54
CA ARG A 114 18.57 3.10 -0.92
C ARG A 114 19.46 3.42 0.27
N GLU A 115 18.88 3.94 1.34
CA GLU A 115 19.59 4.23 2.59
C GLU A 115 20.09 2.95 3.27
N LYS A 116 19.29 1.87 3.23
CA LYS A 116 19.61 0.61 3.92
C LYS A 116 20.47 -0.35 3.11
N PHE A 117 20.38 -0.30 1.78
CA PHE A 117 21.12 -1.16 0.86
C PHE A 117 21.76 -0.32 -0.25
N PRO A 118 22.71 0.58 0.09
CA PRO A 118 23.36 1.46 -0.88
C PRO A 118 24.05 0.69 -2.00
N GLU A 119 24.58 -0.50 -1.72
CA GLU A 119 25.22 -1.41 -2.67
C GLU A 119 24.25 -2.05 -3.67
N LEU A 120 22.96 -2.09 -3.32
CA LEU A 120 21.87 -2.59 -4.16
C LEU A 120 21.00 -1.45 -4.71
N SER A 121 21.43 -0.20 -4.57
CA SER A 121 20.73 0.92 -5.17
C SER A 121 20.96 0.93 -6.68
N PRO A 122 19.90 1.04 -7.51
CA PRO A 122 20.06 1.32 -8.92
C PRO A 122 20.94 2.57 -9.10
N SER A 123 21.83 2.57 -10.12
CA SER A 123 22.29 3.84 -10.69
C SER A 123 21.06 4.66 -11.05
N GLN A 124 21.06 5.99 -10.90
CA GLN A 124 19.96 6.83 -11.35
C GLN A 124 19.63 6.48 -12.80
N LEU A 125 18.64 5.60 -12.98
CA LEU A 125 18.17 5.20 -14.29
C LEU A 125 17.35 6.40 -14.75
N GLU A 126 17.83 7.05 -15.79
CA GLU A 126 16.95 7.90 -16.60
C GLU A 126 15.94 6.96 -17.26
N PHE A 127 14.87 6.61 -16.53
CA PHE A 127 13.71 6.04 -17.19
C PHE A 127 13.26 7.07 -18.21
N ASN A 128 13.12 6.66 -19.48
CA ASN A 128 12.28 7.46 -20.34
C ASN A 128 10.87 7.47 -19.73
N ASP A 129 10.23 8.64 -19.69
CA ASP A 129 8.94 8.82 -18.99
C ASP A 129 7.89 7.79 -19.46
N SER A 130 7.97 7.37 -20.73
CA SER A 130 7.09 6.36 -21.31
C SER A 130 7.20 4.97 -20.67
N LEU A 131 8.38 4.51 -20.27
CA LEU A 131 8.56 3.19 -19.63
C LEU A 131 8.09 3.23 -18.18
N LEU A 132 8.39 4.33 -17.48
CA LEU A 132 7.94 4.55 -16.11
C LEU A 132 6.41 4.55 -16.05
N GLU A 133 5.73 5.28 -16.94
CA GLU A 133 4.28 5.29 -17.00
C GLU A 133 3.68 3.91 -17.32
N ARG A 134 4.32 3.12 -18.20
CA ARG A 134 3.89 1.74 -18.44
C ARG A 134 3.97 0.85 -17.21
N TRP A 135 5.02 0.97 -16.41
CA TRP A 135 5.13 0.19 -15.17
C TRP A 135 4.24 0.70 -14.06
N LYS A 136 3.92 1.99 -14.05
CA LYS A 136 2.88 2.56 -13.17
C LYS A 136 1.47 2.08 -13.52
N LEU A 137 1.24 1.55 -14.72
CA LEU A 137 -0.08 1.11 -15.22
C LEU A 137 -0.14 -0.39 -15.53
N SER A 138 0.84 -1.17 -15.05
CA SER A 138 0.94 -2.60 -15.35
C SER A 138 -0.24 -3.38 -14.75
N SER A 139 -0.93 -4.17 -15.57
CA SER A 139 -1.96 -5.12 -15.11
C SER A 139 -1.42 -6.27 -14.25
N LYS A 140 -0.09 -6.41 -14.17
CA LYS A 140 0.55 -7.33 -13.20
C LYS A 140 0.46 -6.81 -11.76
N ILE A 141 0.14 -5.54 -11.57
CA ILE A 141 -0.07 -4.97 -10.24
C ILE A 141 -1.47 -5.34 -9.78
N GLU A 142 -1.59 -5.89 -8.57
CA GLU A 142 -2.85 -6.43 -8.06
C GLU A 142 -4.03 -5.44 -8.20
N ASN A 143 -3.84 -4.17 -7.86
CA ASN A 143 -4.89 -3.15 -7.92
C ASN A 143 -5.35 -2.79 -9.34
N TYR A 144 -4.57 -3.14 -10.38
CA TYR A 144 -4.87 -2.88 -11.79
C TYR A 144 -5.11 -4.17 -12.60
N SER A 145 -5.09 -5.33 -11.93
CA SER A 145 -5.34 -6.62 -12.54
C SER A 145 -6.84 -6.93 -12.71
N LYS A 146 -7.71 -6.04 -12.21
CA LYS A 146 -9.17 -6.23 -12.09
C LYS A 146 -9.91 -5.06 -12.74
N PRO A 147 -11.19 -5.22 -13.12
CA PRO A 147 -12.00 -4.12 -13.68
C PRO A 147 -12.37 -3.05 -12.64
N TYR A 148 -11.90 -3.19 -11.39
CA TYR A 148 -12.06 -2.22 -10.32
C TYR A 148 -10.72 -1.96 -9.65
N ALA A 149 -10.57 -0.79 -9.03
CA ALA A 149 -9.39 -0.43 -8.25
C ALA A 149 -9.76 0.22 -6.92
N TYR A 150 -8.90 0.05 -5.92
CA TYR A 150 -9.01 0.71 -4.64
C TYR A 150 -8.21 2.01 -4.62
N VAL A 151 -8.81 3.09 -4.14
CA VAL A 151 -8.17 4.39 -3.94
C VAL A 151 -8.36 4.80 -2.48
N LYS A 152 -7.25 5.04 -1.78
CA LYS A 152 -7.27 5.40 -0.36
C LYS A 152 -7.53 6.89 -0.20
N VAL A 153 -8.54 7.26 0.59
CA VAL A 153 -8.92 8.67 0.82
C VAL A 153 -8.44 9.21 2.17
N SER A 154 -8.10 8.31 3.09
CA SER A 154 -7.53 8.64 4.40
C SER A 154 -6.92 7.41 5.03
N ASP A 155 -6.09 7.62 6.05
CA ASP A 155 -5.52 6.56 6.89
C ASP A 155 -5.74 6.87 8.38
N GLY A 156 -5.55 5.85 9.23
CA GLY A 156 -5.79 5.98 10.66
C GLY A 156 -7.25 6.23 11.02
N CYS A 157 -7.55 6.34 12.32
CA CYS A 157 -8.92 6.55 12.79
C CYS A 157 -8.97 7.23 14.15
N ASN A 158 -9.94 8.14 14.35
CA ASN A 158 -10.18 8.82 15.63
C ASN A 158 -11.41 8.27 16.38
N ARG A 159 -12.03 7.18 15.90
CA ARG A 159 -13.17 6.57 16.58
C ARG A 159 -12.72 5.89 17.87
N GLY A 160 -13.45 6.12 18.95
CA GLY A 160 -13.25 5.46 20.26
C GLY A 160 -13.96 4.10 20.36
N CYS A 161 -13.87 3.26 19.32
CA CYS A 161 -14.52 1.96 19.33
C CYS A 161 -13.81 1.01 20.30
N SER A 162 -14.53 0.47 21.30
CA SER A 162 -13.96 -0.39 22.35
C SER A 162 -13.29 -1.66 21.84
N PHE A 163 -13.70 -2.15 20.67
CA PHE A 163 -13.17 -3.35 20.03
C PHE A 163 -12.05 -3.08 19.02
N CYS A 164 -11.78 -1.81 18.68
CA CYS A 164 -10.91 -1.46 17.56
C CYS A 164 -9.52 -1.07 18.05
N ILE A 165 -8.50 -1.77 17.53
CA ILE A 165 -7.10 -1.48 17.81
C ILE A 165 -6.40 -0.62 16.74
N ILE A 166 -7.11 -0.22 15.68
CA ILE A 166 -6.53 0.57 14.57
C ILE A 166 -5.74 1.81 15.04
N PRO A 167 -6.22 2.63 16.01
CA PRO A 167 -5.48 3.81 16.43
C PRO A 167 -4.09 3.50 17.00
N SER A 168 -3.83 2.28 17.49
CA SER A 168 -2.53 1.93 18.08
C SER A 168 -1.43 1.64 17.06
N PHE A 169 -1.76 1.26 15.82
CA PHE A 169 -0.76 0.89 14.81
C PHE A 169 -0.97 1.54 13.43
N ARG A 170 -2.12 2.20 13.19
CA ARG A 170 -2.33 3.06 12.00
C ARG A 170 -2.37 4.54 12.37
N GLY A 171 -2.29 4.83 13.67
CA GLY A 171 -2.32 6.19 14.21
C GLY A 171 -3.68 6.87 14.12
N LYS A 172 -3.66 8.18 14.42
CA LYS A 172 -4.81 9.07 14.30
C LYS A 172 -5.19 9.28 12.83
N PHE A 173 -6.39 9.78 12.61
CA PHE A 173 -6.87 10.13 11.28
C PHE A 173 -5.92 11.10 10.55
N VAL A 174 -5.47 10.68 9.38
CA VAL A 174 -4.71 11.47 8.41
C VAL A 174 -5.47 11.46 7.09
N GLU A 175 -5.75 12.64 6.58
CA GLU A 175 -6.46 12.83 5.32
C GLU A 175 -5.50 12.73 4.13
N SER A 176 -5.95 12.10 3.04
CA SER A 176 -5.26 12.19 1.75
C SER A 176 -5.66 13.48 1.03
N PRO A 177 -4.70 14.26 0.48
CA PRO A 177 -5.03 15.41 -0.34
C PRO A 177 -5.94 15.03 -1.51
N LEU A 178 -6.90 15.89 -1.83
CA LEU A 178 -7.83 15.66 -2.93
C LEU A 178 -7.10 15.43 -4.26
N ASP A 179 -6.04 16.19 -4.54
CA ASP A 179 -5.24 16.05 -5.76
C ASP A 179 -4.59 14.67 -5.86
N ASP A 180 -4.16 14.08 -4.74
CA ASP A 180 -3.62 12.72 -4.71
C ASP A 180 -4.70 11.69 -5.02
N ILE A 181 -5.91 11.86 -4.46
CA ILE A 181 -7.06 10.98 -4.73
C ILE A 181 -7.45 11.04 -6.21
N LEU A 182 -7.52 12.24 -6.80
CA LEU A 182 -7.84 12.42 -8.21
C LEU A 182 -6.75 11.84 -9.11
N ARG A 183 -5.48 12.04 -8.77
CA ARG A 183 -4.34 11.47 -9.50
C ARG A 183 -4.37 9.94 -9.49
N ASP A 184 -4.56 9.34 -8.33
CA ASP A 184 -4.57 7.88 -8.20
C ASP A 184 -5.81 7.26 -8.86
N THR A 185 -6.95 7.95 -8.82
CA THR A 185 -8.16 7.56 -9.56
C THR A 185 -7.93 7.58 -11.07
N ASN A 186 -7.41 8.69 -11.61
CA ASN A 186 -7.10 8.79 -13.04
C ASN A 186 -6.09 7.71 -13.48
N ARG A 187 -5.11 7.40 -12.64
CA ARG A 187 -4.16 6.32 -12.91
C ARG A 187 -4.85 4.96 -12.99
N ALA A 188 -5.74 4.65 -12.06
CA ALA A 188 -6.52 3.42 -12.08
C ALA A 188 -7.41 3.31 -13.33
N ILE A 189 -8.10 4.39 -13.72
CA ILE A 189 -8.92 4.41 -14.94
C ILE A 189 -8.05 4.19 -16.18
N ARG A 190 -6.89 4.85 -16.28
CA ARG A 190 -5.92 4.64 -17.37
C ARG A 190 -5.38 3.22 -17.41
N ALA A 191 -5.27 2.55 -16.26
CA ALA A 191 -4.89 1.14 -16.18
C ALA A 191 -6.02 0.18 -16.56
N GLY A 192 -7.24 0.68 -16.81
CA GLY A 192 -8.38 -0.08 -17.29
C GLY A 192 -9.49 -0.31 -16.26
N ALA A 193 -9.40 0.27 -15.06
CA ALA A 193 -10.48 0.19 -14.08
C ALA A 193 -11.73 0.92 -14.60
N LYS A 194 -12.90 0.32 -14.37
CA LYS A 194 -14.23 0.90 -14.62
C LYS A 194 -14.96 1.27 -13.34
N GLU A 195 -14.60 0.61 -12.24
CA GLU A 195 -15.09 0.89 -10.91
C GLU A 195 -13.97 1.39 -9.99
N ILE A 196 -14.25 2.43 -9.22
CA ILE A 196 -13.34 2.97 -8.19
C ILE A 196 -13.98 2.76 -6.83
N CYS A 197 -13.27 2.02 -5.98
CA CYS A 197 -13.64 1.78 -4.60
C CYS A 197 -12.83 2.72 -3.69
N LEU A 198 -13.47 3.75 -3.16
CA LEU A 198 -12.89 4.62 -2.14
C LEU A 198 -12.80 3.87 -0.81
N VAL A 199 -11.59 3.80 -0.25
CA VAL A 199 -11.31 3.03 0.96
C VAL A 199 -10.61 3.87 2.03
N SER A 200 -10.95 3.59 3.28
CA SER A 200 -10.25 4.05 4.47
C SER A 200 -10.67 3.20 5.67
N GLN A 201 -10.38 3.65 6.89
CA GLN A 201 -10.87 3.10 8.14
C GLN A 201 -12.28 3.61 8.44
N ASP A 202 -12.56 4.86 8.07
CA ASP A 202 -13.86 5.52 8.22
C ASP A 202 -14.02 6.61 7.14
N THR A 203 -14.69 6.27 6.03
CA THR A 203 -14.81 7.15 4.86
C THR A 203 -15.69 8.35 5.15
N VAL A 204 -16.69 8.23 6.04
CA VAL A 204 -17.54 9.38 6.38
C VAL A 204 -16.79 10.47 7.13
N TYR A 205 -15.59 10.18 7.65
CA TYR A 205 -14.77 11.13 8.38
C TYR A 205 -13.86 11.99 7.49
N TYR A 206 -13.80 11.75 6.17
CA TYR A 206 -13.07 12.60 5.24
C TYR A 206 -13.54 14.06 5.32
N GLY A 207 -12.60 15.00 5.27
CA GLY A 207 -12.80 16.43 5.46
C GLY A 207 -13.24 16.84 6.86
N ARG A 208 -13.56 15.86 7.73
CA ARG A 208 -14.28 16.04 9.00
C ARG A 208 -15.61 16.79 8.86
N ASP A 209 -16.07 16.96 7.63
CA ASP A 209 -17.20 17.78 7.21
C ASP A 209 -17.91 17.06 6.06
N SER A 210 -19.24 17.05 6.09
CA SER A 210 -20.01 16.29 5.09
C SER A 210 -20.01 16.96 3.72
N GLU A 211 -19.92 18.29 3.64
CA GLU A 211 -19.82 19.01 2.37
C GLU A 211 -18.46 18.77 1.71
N ILE A 212 -17.38 18.71 2.50
CA ILE A 212 -16.04 18.37 1.97
C ILE A 212 -16.01 16.92 1.45
N LEU A 213 -16.62 15.98 2.16
CA LEU A 213 -16.79 14.61 1.68
C LEU A 213 -17.58 14.56 0.37
N LEU A 214 -18.72 15.27 0.30
CA LEU A 214 -19.57 15.30 -0.90
C LEU A 214 -18.86 15.99 -2.08
N ASP A 215 -18.07 17.04 -1.84
CA ASP A 215 -17.24 17.69 -2.86
C ASP A 215 -16.20 16.71 -3.43
N MET A 216 -15.47 15.99 -2.56
CA MET A 216 -14.52 14.97 -3.01
C MET A 216 -15.22 13.88 -3.84
N VAL A 217 -16.36 13.36 -3.37
CA VAL A 217 -17.13 12.34 -4.10
C VAL A 217 -17.59 12.85 -5.46
N ARG A 218 -18.10 14.08 -5.56
CA ARG A 218 -18.51 14.69 -6.83
C ARG A 218 -17.34 14.81 -7.79
N LYS A 219 -16.21 15.36 -7.33
CA LYS A 219 -15.02 15.52 -8.17
C LYS A 219 -14.44 14.20 -8.67
N VAL A 220 -14.48 13.14 -7.85
CA VAL A 220 -14.10 11.80 -8.29
C VAL A 220 -15.11 11.26 -9.31
N ALA A 221 -16.41 11.44 -9.08
CA ALA A 221 -17.47 10.99 -9.97
C ALA A 221 -17.48 11.70 -11.34
N GLU A 222 -16.90 12.90 -11.43
CA GLU A 222 -16.75 13.68 -12.67
C GLU A 222 -15.57 13.21 -13.55
N ILE A 223 -14.76 12.25 -13.09
CA ILE A 223 -13.64 11.73 -13.90
C ILE A 223 -14.18 10.94 -15.09
N ASP A 224 -13.75 11.34 -16.29
CA ASP A 224 -14.11 10.66 -17.54
C ASP A 224 -13.81 9.16 -17.49
N SER A 225 -14.72 8.36 -18.08
CA SER A 225 -14.64 6.89 -18.15
C SER A 225 -14.81 6.13 -16.82
N LEU A 226 -15.04 6.81 -15.70
CA LEU A 226 -15.50 6.18 -14.47
C LEU A 226 -16.97 5.78 -14.62
N GLU A 227 -17.28 4.50 -14.41
CA GLU A 227 -18.65 3.98 -14.54
C GLU A 227 -19.30 3.79 -13.16
N ILE A 228 -18.53 3.36 -12.16
CA ILE A 228 -19.03 3.08 -10.81
C ILE A 228 -18.10 3.68 -9.77
N LEU A 229 -18.65 4.54 -8.92
CA LEU A 229 -17.98 5.00 -7.70
C LEU A 229 -18.59 4.31 -6.48
N ARG A 230 -17.77 3.51 -5.77
CA ARG A 230 -18.18 2.82 -4.54
C ARG A 230 -17.47 3.41 -3.34
N LEU A 231 -18.23 3.73 -2.31
CA LEU A 231 -17.70 4.09 -1.00
C LEU A 231 -17.75 2.87 -0.08
N LEU A 232 -16.62 2.56 0.55
CA LEU A 232 -16.51 1.48 1.52
C LEU A 232 -16.23 2.04 2.92
N TYR A 233 -16.50 1.25 3.96
CA TYR A 233 -16.20 1.60 5.36
C TYR A 233 -16.90 2.88 5.85
N LEU A 234 -18.22 2.90 5.74
CA LEU A 234 -19.07 4.00 6.21
C LEU A 234 -19.53 3.73 7.64
N TYR A 235 -18.89 4.35 8.63
CA TYR A 235 -19.28 4.15 10.02
C TYR A 235 -20.58 4.93 10.33
N PRO A 236 -21.61 4.29 10.91
CA PRO A 236 -22.96 4.87 10.98
C PRO A 236 -23.13 5.96 12.05
N ASP A 237 -22.33 5.96 13.12
CA ASP A 237 -22.52 6.95 14.19
C ASP A 237 -21.98 8.33 13.82
N LYS A 238 -22.50 9.34 14.54
CA LYS A 238 -22.04 10.73 14.47
C LYS A 238 -20.51 10.83 14.49
N LYS A 239 -19.96 11.68 13.63
CA LYS A 239 -18.51 11.93 13.55
C LYS A 239 -17.97 12.24 14.95
N PRO A 240 -16.85 11.62 15.39
CA PRO A 240 -16.24 11.94 16.66
C PRO A 240 -15.86 13.42 16.70
N LYS A 241 -15.95 14.05 17.88
CA LYS A 241 -15.51 15.43 18.06
C LYS A 241 -13.99 15.46 17.93
N SER A 242 -13.48 16.42 17.15
CA SER A 242 -12.07 16.65 16.86
C SER A 242 -11.20 16.77 18.11
#